data_AF-A0A939IIX0-F1
#
_entry.id   AF-A0A939IIX0-F1
#
_cell.length_a   1.000
_cell.length_b   1.000
_cell.length_c   1.000
_cell.angle_alpha   90.00
_cell.angle_beta   90.00
_cell.angle_gamma   90.00
#
_symmetry.space_group_name_H-M   'P 1'
#
loop_
_entity.id
_entity.type
_entity.pdbx_description
1 polymer ?
#
loop_
_entity_poly.entity_id
_entity_poly.type
_entity_poly.pdbx_seq_one_letter_code
_entity_poly.pdbx_strand_id
1 'polypeptide(L)'
;MKMFKPQTWLRPALLAVPVVAVQVAVSQIQSDLGFSALSSAVAQEEPKGDQRETRRTPALRNKVYEKLAEAQTAAEAKDMATAAKVLDEMLAGRRDNELNSYELANVYNLYAFIHYSREDYDKALQAYENVIKQPDIPLAMEINTRYTVAQLYFVQERWKEGIDALKKWFAMTEKPTASAYVLMAQGYYQMKDYDQSLTNVQKAIGMYREGGKVPKEQWLNLARFLYFEKNDINNAVAVLEELLTHYPKKQYWVQLSHMYGEQKKETEQLAAMETAYVQDMLDKGTEKVTMAYLYLNAEVPYKAAKVMDEGLDGEAIEDTSKNWEILGNAYRQAQEVDKAIPAMEKAAAKSDDGELYTRLGNIYLDGEEYGKAIDAINKGLQRGGVKRPDQARLVLGMAYFNEKQYAKAREAFQAAGRDKRSAKFAEQWIKYMDSELDRQKKLREG
;
A
#
# COMPACT_ATOMS: atom_id res chain seq x y z
N MET A 1 -27.79 11.35 9.86
CA MET A 1 -26.35 11.69 9.73
C MET A 1 -26.01 11.72 8.25
N LYS A 2 -25.54 12.85 7.70
CA LYS A 2 -24.89 12.83 6.38
C LYS A 2 -23.50 12.22 6.61
N MET A 3 -23.34 10.97 6.21
CA MET A 3 -22.09 10.23 6.38
C MET A 3 -20.94 10.94 5.65
N PHE A 4 -19.80 10.98 6.32
CA PHE A 4 -18.52 11.48 5.82
C PHE A 4 -18.23 10.84 4.45
N LYS A 5 -17.93 11.64 3.42
CA LYS A 5 -17.39 11.12 2.16
C LYS A 5 -15.90 10.78 2.37
N PRO A 6 -15.46 9.51 2.32
CA PRO A 6 -14.07 9.13 2.61
C PRO A 6 -13.08 9.42 1.47
N GLN A 7 -13.54 9.99 0.34
CA GLN A 7 -12.82 9.99 -0.93
C GLN A 7 -11.48 10.75 -0.95
N THR A 8 -11.17 11.59 0.03
CA THR A 8 -9.94 12.40 -0.01
C THR A 8 -8.73 11.76 0.68
N TRP A 9 -8.90 10.72 1.50
CA TRP A 9 -7.80 10.09 2.26
C TRP A 9 -7.38 8.71 1.75
N LEU A 10 -8.15 8.11 0.82
CA LEU A 10 -7.90 6.74 0.33
C LEU A 10 -6.75 6.63 -0.68
N ARG A 11 -6.49 7.68 -1.48
CA ARG A 11 -5.43 7.68 -2.49
C ARG A 11 -4.01 7.49 -1.91
N PRO A 12 -3.56 8.23 -0.88
CA PRO A 12 -2.18 8.08 -0.39
C PRO A 12 -1.93 6.72 0.30
N ALA A 13 -2.93 6.10 0.94
CA ALA A 13 -2.77 4.81 1.61
C ALA A 13 -2.66 3.62 0.63
N LEU A 14 -3.27 3.72 -0.56
CA LEU A 14 -3.19 2.70 -1.61
C LEU A 14 -1.91 2.79 -2.47
N LEU A 15 -1.22 3.93 -2.43
CA LEU A 15 -0.05 4.25 -3.24
C LEU A 15 1.30 3.89 -2.57
N ALA A 16 1.30 3.38 -1.34
CA ALA A 16 2.52 2.97 -0.65
C ALA A 16 3.08 1.67 -1.24
N VAL A 17 3.71 1.77 -2.41
CA VAL A 17 4.64 0.77 -2.94
C VAL A 17 6.04 1.31 -2.67
N PRO A 18 6.85 0.69 -1.79
CA PRO A 18 8.29 0.93 -1.86
C PRO A 18 8.73 0.40 -3.21
N VAL A 19 8.97 1.31 -4.17
CA VAL A 19 9.54 0.96 -5.47
C VAL A 19 11.00 0.60 -5.24
N VAL A 20 11.26 -0.64 -4.81
CA VAL A 20 12.60 -1.23 -4.67
C VAL A 20 13.17 -1.62 -6.05
N ALA A 21 12.73 -0.97 -7.14
CA ALA A 21 13.13 -1.32 -8.50
C ALA A 21 14.61 -0.99 -8.77
N VAL A 22 15.15 0.05 -8.13
CA VAL A 22 16.52 0.52 -8.38
C VAL A 22 17.57 -0.47 -7.85
N GLN A 23 17.32 -1.14 -6.71
CA GLN A 23 18.31 -2.04 -6.11
C GLN A 23 18.49 -3.36 -6.90
N VAL A 24 17.43 -3.85 -7.55
CA VAL A 24 17.49 -5.13 -8.28
C VAL A 24 18.24 -4.98 -9.61
N ALA A 25 18.08 -3.85 -10.30
CA ALA A 25 18.77 -3.58 -11.56
C ALA A 25 20.30 -3.66 -11.39
N VAL A 26 20.86 -3.12 -10.30
CA VAL A 26 22.31 -3.16 -10.03
C VAL A 26 22.80 -4.59 -9.79
N SER A 27 22.07 -5.41 -9.03
CA SER A 27 22.45 -6.80 -8.76
C SER A 27 22.38 -7.71 -9.99
N GLN A 28 21.39 -7.48 -10.86
CA GLN A 28 21.20 -8.25 -12.10
C GLN A 28 22.24 -7.85 -13.15
N ILE A 29 22.58 -6.56 -13.23
CA ILE A 29 23.67 -6.09 -14.10
C ILE A 29 24.98 -6.74 -13.66
N GLN A 30 25.32 -6.82 -12.36
CA GLN A 30 26.53 -7.54 -11.92
C GLN A 30 26.55 -9.04 -12.31
N SER A 31 25.40 -9.73 -12.35
CA SER A 31 25.32 -11.11 -12.85
C SER A 31 25.38 -11.21 -14.37
N ASP A 32 24.74 -10.27 -15.09
CA ASP A 32 24.68 -10.23 -16.56
C ASP A 32 25.98 -9.70 -17.19
N LEU A 33 26.75 -8.91 -16.44
CA LEU A 33 28.08 -8.38 -16.76
C LEU A 33 29.17 -9.47 -16.83
N GLY A 34 28.83 -10.71 -16.49
CA GLY A 34 29.72 -11.85 -16.69
C GLY A 34 31.04 -11.70 -15.93
N PHE A 35 31.01 -12.00 -14.62
CA PHE A 35 32.24 -12.34 -13.88
C PHE A 35 32.92 -13.62 -14.39
N SER A 36 32.42 -14.20 -15.49
CA SER A 36 32.96 -15.33 -16.23
C SER A 36 33.50 -14.91 -17.62
N ALA A 37 34.06 -13.70 -17.75
CA ALA A 37 34.52 -13.15 -19.04
C ALA A 37 35.59 -13.99 -19.76
N LEU A 38 36.22 -14.96 -19.10
CA LEU A 38 37.18 -15.89 -19.71
C LEU A 38 37.04 -17.35 -19.27
N SER A 39 35.89 -17.74 -18.68
CA SER A 39 35.64 -19.17 -18.44
C SER A 39 35.17 -19.79 -19.75
N SER A 40 35.99 -20.71 -20.26
CA SER A 40 35.72 -21.69 -21.31
C SER A 40 34.25 -21.79 -21.70
N ALA A 41 33.97 -21.69 -23.00
CA ALA A 41 32.71 -22.14 -23.59
C ALA A 41 32.30 -23.47 -22.94
N VAL A 42 31.40 -23.41 -21.97
CA VAL A 42 30.75 -24.59 -21.43
C VAL A 42 29.82 -24.98 -22.54
N ALA A 43 30.24 -25.99 -23.31
CA ALA A 43 29.38 -26.74 -24.18
C ALA A 43 28.24 -27.30 -23.31
N GLN A 44 27.17 -26.52 -23.16
CA GLN A 44 25.86 -27.09 -22.93
C GLN A 44 25.56 -27.89 -24.19
N GLU A 45 25.47 -29.21 -24.06
CA GLU A 45 24.86 -30.06 -25.08
C GLU A 45 23.50 -29.47 -25.42
N GLU A 46 23.42 -28.79 -26.56
CA GLU A 46 22.16 -28.28 -27.08
C GLU A 46 21.31 -29.49 -27.51
N PRO A 47 20.01 -29.51 -27.16
CA PRO A 47 19.09 -30.36 -27.88
C PRO A 47 19.13 -29.94 -29.34
N LYS A 48 19.55 -30.86 -30.22
CA LYS A 48 19.60 -30.70 -31.68
C LYS A 48 18.29 -30.09 -32.18
N GLY A 49 18.31 -28.87 -32.71
CA GLY A 49 17.10 -28.31 -33.32
C GLY A 49 17.08 -26.88 -33.86
N ASP A 50 17.96 -25.96 -33.44
CA ASP A 50 17.92 -24.58 -33.96
C ASP A 50 19.23 -24.22 -34.67
N GLN A 51 19.18 -24.05 -35.99
CA GLN A 51 20.26 -23.50 -36.81
C GLN A 51 20.39 -22.00 -36.48
N ARG A 52 21.07 -21.65 -35.39
CA ARG A 52 21.46 -20.26 -35.12
C ARG A 52 22.33 -19.77 -36.27
N GLU A 53 22.12 -18.53 -36.73
CA GLU A 53 23.06 -17.87 -37.65
C GLU A 53 24.45 -17.77 -36.99
N THR A 54 25.33 -18.70 -37.31
CA THR A 54 26.71 -18.68 -36.81
C THR A 54 27.51 -17.68 -37.63
N ARG A 55 27.74 -16.50 -37.07
CA ARG A 55 28.70 -15.52 -37.62
C ARG A 55 30.11 -16.10 -37.56
N ARG A 56 30.90 -15.86 -38.61
CA ARG A 56 32.31 -16.26 -38.63
C ARG A 56 33.15 -15.28 -37.82
N THR A 57 33.26 -15.54 -36.51
CA THR A 57 34.03 -14.69 -35.60
C THR A 57 35.53 -15.02 -35.66
N PRO A 58 36.42 -14.01 -35.70
CA PRO A 58 37.86 -14.21 -35.57
C PRO A 58 38.26 -14.88 -34.25
N ALA A 59 39.31 -15.70 -34.27
CA ALA A 59 39.81 -16.36 -33.06
C ALA A 59 40.51 -15.37 -32.09
N LEU A 60 40.38 -15.61 -30.79
CA LEU A 60 41.12 -14.91 -29.75
C LEU A 60 42.55 -15.46 -29.65
N ARG A 61 43.57 -14.66 -29.96
CA ARG A 61 44.97 -15.11 -29.93
C ARG A 61 45.48 -15.22 -28.50
N ASN A 62 46.31 -16.24 -28.22
CA ASN A 62 46.85 -16.51 -26.88
C ASN A 62 47.51 -15.30 -26.23
N LYS A 63 48.35 -14.54 -26.96
CA LYS A 63 49.02 -13.34 -26.44
C LYS A 63 48.02 -12.27 -25.98
N VAL A 64 46.89 -12.13 -26.68
CA VAL A 64 45.83 -11.18 -26.32
C VAL A 64 45.01 -11.70 -25.16
N TYR A 65 44.71 -13.00 -25.14
CA TYR A 65 44.06 -13.66 -24.01
C TYR A 65 44.83 -13.46 -22.70
N GLU A 66 46.15 -13.70 -22.69
CA GLU A 66 46.99 -13.52 -21.50
C GLU A 66 46.92 -12.09 -20.96
N LYS A 67 46.93 -11.09 -21.85
CA LYS A 67 46.80 -9.67 -21.48
C LYS A 67 45.40 -9.31 -20.97
N LEU A 68 44.34 -9.85 -21.56
CA LEU A 68 42.97 -9.69 -21.06
C LEU A 68 42.81 -10.36 -19.69
N ALA A 69 43.40 -11.53 -19.48
CA ALA A 69 43.37 -12.24 -18.20
C ALA A 69 44.14 -11.47 -17.10
N GLU A 70 45.27 -10.85 -17.45
CA GLU A 70 46.01 -9.94 -16.56
C GLU A 70 45.14 -8.75 -16.13
N ALA A 71 44.50 -8.07 -17.10
CA ALA A 71 43.61 -6.96 -16.81
C ALA A 71 42.38 -7.39 -15.98
N GLN A 72 41.79 -8.56 -16.28
CA GLN A 72 40.67 -9.12 -15.54
C GLN A 72 41.07 -9.42 -14.09
N THR A 73 42.21 -10.09 -13.87
CA THR A 73 42.70 -10.40 -12.52
C THR A 73 42.89 -9.15 -11.69
N ALA A 74 43.43 -8.08 -12.28
CA ALA A 74 43.55 -6.78 -11.61
C ALA A 74 42.17 -6.18 -11.26
N ALA A 75 41.21 -6.26 -12.19
CA ALA A 75 39.84 -5.77 -11.96
C ALA A 75 39.12 -6.57 -10.86
N GLU A 76 39.29 -7.89 -10.80
CA GLU A 76 38.75 -8.78 -9.76
C GLU A 76 39.37 -8.48 -8.38
N ALA A 77 40.66 -8.14 -8.35
CA ALA A 77 41.35 -7.64 -7.16
C ALA A 77 40.93 -6.21 -6.76
N LYS A 78 39.96 -5.61 -7.46
CA LYS A 78 39.50 -4.22 -7.33
C LYS A 78 40.56 -3.18 -7.69
N ASP A 79 41.68 -3.59 -8.28
CA ASP A 79 42.69 -2.70 -8.83
C ASP A 79 42.30 -2.24 -10.24
N MET A 80 41.30 -1.37 -10.28
CA MET A 80 40.77 -0.80 -11.51
C MET A 80 41.80 0.07 -12.25
N ALA A 81 42.81 0.59 -11.54
CA ALA A 81 43.84 1.44 -12.13
C ALA A 81 44.82 0.59 -12.95
N THR A 82 45.30 -0.51 -12.38
CA THR A 82 46.15 -1.46 -13.10
C THR A 82 45.39 -2.12 -14.25
N ALA A 83 44.14 -2.53 -14.03
CA ALA A 83 43.32 -3.10 -15.09
C ALA A 83 43.16 -2.16 -16.29
N ALA A 84 42.83 -0.89 -16.04
CA ALA A 84 42.71 0.12 -17.09
C ALA A 84 44.05 0.35 -17.82
N LYS A 85 45.17 0.39 -17.09
CA LYS A 85 46.50 0.57 -17.68
C LYS A 85 46.86 -0.58 -18.64
N VAL A 86 46.59 -1.83 -18.27
CA VAL A 86 46.85 -2.99 -19.15
C VAL A 86 46.03 -2.86 -20.44
N LEU A 87 44.76 -2.46 -20.34
CA LEU A 87 43.92 -2.21 -21.51
C LEU A 87 44.40 -1.02 -22.35
N ASP A 88 44.87 0.05 -21.72
CA ASP A 88 45.42 1.23 -22.41
C ASP A 88 46.66 0.85 -23.23
N GLU A 89 47.53 0.01 -22.66
CA GLU A 89 48.70 -0.54 -23.37
C GLU A 89 48.30 -1.41 -24.57
N MET A 90 47.26 -2.24 -24.42
CA MET A 90 46.70 -3.03 -25.53
C MET A 90 46.13 -2.13 -26.65
N LEU A 91 45.57 -0.96 -26.31
CA LEU A 91 45.07 0.01 -27.29
C LEU A 91 46.15 0.91 -27.89
N ALA A 92 47.18 1.29 -27.12
CA ALA A 92 48.26 2.17 -27.56
C ALA A 92 49.25 1.47 -28.49
N GLY A 93 49.38 0.13 -28.38
CA GLY A 93 50.17 -0.70 -29.29
C GLY A 93 49.64 -0.78 -30.73
N ARG A 94 48.52 -0.09 -31.06
CA ARG A 94 47.91 -0.07 -32.39
C ARG A 94 48.83 0.60 -33.42
N ARG A 95 49.70 -0.19 -34.04
CA ARG A 95 50.10 0.02 -35.44
C ARG A 95 49.18 -0.85 -36.31
N ASP A 96 48.13 -0.22 -36.81
CA ASP A 96 47.26 -0.57 -37.94
C ASP A 96 46.55 -1.94 -38.08
N ASN A 97 46.77 -3.01 -37.27
CA ASN A 97 45.87 -4.19 -37.24
C ASN A 97 46.17 -5.29 -36.18
N GLU A 98 46.62 -4.94 -34.97
CA GLU A 98 47.03 -5.98 -33.99
C GLU A 98 45.91 -6.61 -33.15
N LEU A 99 44.71 -6.03 -33.06
CA LEU A 99 43.55 -6.69 -32.44
C LEU A 99 42.47 -6.89 -33.50
N ASN A 100 41.97 -8.12 -33.63
CA ASN A 100 40.80 -8.37 -34.47
C ASN A 100 39.53 -7.84 -33.78
N SER A 101 38.41 -7.83 -34.50
CA SER A 101 37.15 -7.27 -33.99
C SER A 101 36.66 -7.94 -32.70
N TYR A 102 36.84 -9.25 -32.55
CA TYR A 102 36.46 -9.98 -31.35
C TYR A 102 37.36 -9.66 -30.15
N GLU A 103 38.66 -9.59 -30.37
CA GLU A 103 39.64 -9.16 -29.36
C GLU A 103 39.38 -7.73 -28.89
N LEU A 104 39.13 -6.82 -29.84
CA LEU A 104 38.81 -5.43 -29.55
C LEU A 104 37.47 -5.28 -28.80
N ALA A 105 36.48 -6.10 -29.15
CA ALA A 105 35.22 -6.17 -28.41
C ALA A 105 35.44 -6.61 -26.95
N ASN A 106 36.32 -7.56 -26.68
CA ASN A 106 36.63 -7.98 -25.31
C ASN A 106 37.38 -6.89 -24.51
N VAL A 107 38.29 -6.15 -25.16
CA VAL A 107 38.93 -4.98 -24.55
C VAL A 107 37.88 -3.94 -24.13
N TYR A 108 36.97 -3.56 -25.04
CA TYR A 108 35.91 -2.60 -24.72
C TYR A 108 34.93 -3.14 -23.66
N ASN A 109 34.63 -4.44 -23.67
CA ASN A 109 33.79 -5.05 -22.64
C ASN A 109 34.41 -4.91 -21.24
N LEU A 110 35.73 -5.12 -21.10
CA LEU A 110 36.41 -4.95 -19.82
C LEU A 110 36.54 -3.49 -19.39
N TYR A 111 36.75 -2.55 -20.33
CA TYR A 111 36.63 -1.12 -20.02
C TYR A 111 35.24 -0.76 -19.49
N ALA A 112 34.20 -1.31 -20.11
CA ALA A 112 32.83 -1.04 -19.70
C ALA A 112 32.59 -1.53 -18.26
N PHE A 113 33.10 -2.71 -17.90
CA PHE A 113 33.09 -3.21 -16.52
C PHE A 113 33.86 -2.31 -15.54
N ILE A 114 35.05 -1.85 -15.91
CA ILE A 114 35.88 -0.95 -15.08
C ILE A 114 35.13 0.36 -14.82
N HIS A 115 34.55 0.96 -15.86
CA HIS A 115 33.80 2.20 -15.74
C HIS A 115 32.51 2.01 -14.94
N TYR A 116 31.78 0.91 -15.18
CA TYR A 116 30.59 0.55 -14.41
C TYR A 116 30.91 0.39 -12.92
N SER A 117 32.00 -0.29 -12.58
CA SER A 117 32.43 -0.51 -11.19
C SER A 117 32.85 0.77 -10.47
N ARG A 118 33.16 1.83 -11.23
CA ARG A 118 33.43 3.18 -10.74
C ARG A 118 32.20 4.08 -10.79
N GLU A 119 31.04 3.53 -11.12
CA GLU A 119 29.77 4.25 -11.31
C GLU A 119 29.83 5.31 -12.43
N ASP A 120 30.82 5.22 -13.32
CA ASP A 120 30.97 6.07 -14.50
C ASP A 120 30.16 5.48 -15.66
N TYR A 121 28.84 5.57 -15.53
CA TYR A 121 27.91 4.89 -16.44
C TYR A 121 27.93 5.45 -17.87
N ASP A 122 28.29 6.72 -18.06
CA ASP A 122 28.46 7.31 -19.39
C ASP A 122 29.63 6.69 -20.14
N LYS A 123 30.79 6.54 -19.49
CA LYS A 123 31.94 5.86 -20.12
C LYS A 123 31.69 4.36 -20.28
N ALA A 124 30.97 3.73 -19.35
CA ALA A 124 30.56 2.33 -19.50
C ALA A 124 29.67 2.14 -20.75
N LEU A 125 28.67 3.00 -20.95
CA LEU A 125 27.85 3.02 -22.16
C LEU A 125 28.69 3.21 -23.42
N GLN A 126 29.60 4.19 -23.43
CA GLN A 126 30.47 4.44 -24.58
C GLN A 126 31.32 3.20 -24.92
N ALA A 127 31.84 2.50 -23.92
CA ALA A 127 32.60 1.28 -24.10
C ALA A 127 31.73 0.15 -24.67
N TYR A 128 30.52 -0.06 -24.16
CA TYR A 128 29.58 -1.05 -24.72
C TYR A 128 29.11 -0.71 -26.14
N GLU A 129 28.90 0.56 -26.47
CA GLU A 129 28.61 0.96 -27.84
C GLU A 129 29.79 0.65 -28.77
N ASN A 130 31.03 0.76 -28.30
CA ASN A 130 32.20 0.37 -29.06
C ASN A 130 32.32 -1.15 -29.25
N VAL A 131 31.81 -1.96 -28.31
CA VAL A 131 31.64 -3.41 -28.49
C VAL A 131 30.67 -3.68 -29.66
N ILE A 132 29.48 -3.08 -29.63
CA ILE A 132 28.42 -3.30 -30.64
C ILE A 132 28.85 -2.84 -32.04
N LYS A 133 29.75 -1.86 -32.15
CA LYS A 133 30.30 -1.38 -33.44
C LYS A 133 31.28 -2.37 -34.10
N GLN A 134 31.78 -3.37 -33.37
CA GLN A 134 32.75 -4.31 -33.93
C GLN A 134 32.10 -5.27 -34.94
N PRO A 135 32.67 -5.45 -36.14
CA PRO A 135 32.14 -6.40 -37.11
C PRO A 135 32.38 -7.84 -36.67
N ASP A 136 31.53 -8.78 -37.11
CA ASP A 136 31.74 -10.23 -36.95
C ASP A 136 31.91 -10.74 -35.49
N ILE A 137 31.51 -9.96 -34.49
CA ILE A 137 31.45 -10.44 -33.10
C ILE A 137 30.39 -11.54 -32.94
N PRO A 138 30.56 -12.45 -31.96
CA PRO A 138 29.58 -13.49 -31.70
C PRO A 138 28.19 -12.89 -31.48
N LEU A 139 27.16 -13.46 -32.12
CA LEU A 139 25.79 -12.95 -32.01
C LEU A 139 25.33 -12.88 -30.55
N ALA A 140 25.66 -13.89 -29.74
CA ALA A 140 25.35 -13.91 -28.32
C ALA A 140 26.01 -12.74 -27.55
N MET A 141 27.25 -12.38 -27.90
CA MET A 141 27.95 -11.24 -27.29
C MET A 141 27.24 -9.93 -27.64
N GLU A 142 26.84 -9.75 -28.90
CA GLU A 142 26.10 -8.56 -29.33
C GLU A 142 24.74 -8.45 -28.62
N ILE A 143 23.98 -9.55 -28.56
CA ILE A 143 22.68 -9.61 -27.87
C ILE A 143 22.84 -9.26 -26.39
N ASN A 144 23.77 -9.90 -25.67
CA ASN A 144 23.99 -9.63 -24.24
C ASN A 144 24.44 -8.17 -24.01
N THR A 145 25.30 -7.65 -24.87
CA THR A 145 25.78 -6.27 -24.77
C THR A 145 24.65 -5.27 -24.98
N ARG A 146 23.78 -5.49 -25.96
CA ARG A 146 22.61 -4.63 -26.22
C ARG A 146 21.63 -4.62 -25.04
N TYR A 147 21.45 -5.75 -24.37
CA TYR A 147 20.63 -5.82 -23.15
C TYR A 147 21.26 -5.00 -22.01
N THR A 148 22.57 -5.12 -21.82
CA THR A 148 23.32 -4.36 -20.80
C THR A 148 23.24 -2.86 -21.07
N VAL A 149 23.39 -2.42 -22.32
CA VAL A 149 23.21 -1.01 -22.72
C VAL A 149 21.82 -0.51 -22.35
N ALA A 150 20.77 -1.29 -22.60
CA ALA A 150 19.43 -0.93 -22.18
C ALA A 150 19.38 -0.76 -20.65
N GLN A 151 19.80 -1.77 -19.87
CA GLN A 151 19.82 -1.69 -18.41
C GLN A 151 20.59 -0.46 -17.87
N LEU A 152 21.72 -0.09 -18.47
CA LEU A 152 22.48 1.10 -18.07
C LEU A 152 21.73 2.41 -18.32
N TYR A 153 20.97 2.53 -19.41
CA TYR A 153 20.08 3.67 -19.59
C TYR A 153 19.01 3.73 -18.50
N PHE A 154 18.45 2.58 -18.09
CA PHE A 154 17.50 2.53 -16.97
C PHE A 154 18.13 2.94 -15.63
N VAL A 155 19.38 2.53 -15.34
CA VAL A 155 20.11 2.94 -14.13
C VAL A 155 20.32 4.45 -14.10
N GLN A 156 20.55 5.08 -15.25
CA GLN A 156 20.70 6.53 -15.39
C GLN A 156 19.38 7.28 -15.52
N GLU A 157 18.24 6.60 -15.33
CA GLU A 157 16.90 7.17 -15.51
C GLU A 157 16.61 7.71 -16.92
N ARG A 158 17.38 7.26 -17.91
CA ARG A 158 17.24 7.58 -19.33
C ARG A 158 16.22 6.65 -19.98
N TRP A 159 14.98 6.76 -19.50
CA TRP A 159 13.91 5.79 -19.78
C TRP A 159 13.64 5.59 -21.27
N LYS A 160 13.59 6.68 -22.04
CA LYS A 160 13.30 6.61 -23.48
C LYS A 160 14.42 5.90 -24.23
N GLU A 161 15.68 6.27 -23.99
CA GLU A 161 16.82 5.58 -24.61
C GLU A 161 16.90 4.11 -24.19
N GLY A 162 16.61 3.80 -22.92
CA GLY A 162 16.53 2.43 -22.42
C GLY A 162 15.49 1.59 -23.15
N ILE A 163 14.27 2.12 -23.32
CA ILE A 163 13.20 1.44 -24.07
C ILE A 163 13.60 1.26 -25.54
N ASP A 164 14.17 2.28 -26.19
CA ASP A 164 14.58 2.20 -27.59
C ASP A 164 15.72 1.20 -27.80
N ALA A 165 16.68 1.14 -26.86
CA ALA A 165 17.73 0.11 -26.83
C ALA A 165 17.14 -1.29 -26.63
N LEU A 166 16.19 -1.43 -25.72
CA LEU A 166 15.54 -2.71 -25.42
C LEU A 166 14.69 -3.22 -26.60
N LYS A 167 14.00 -2.34 -27.33
CA LYS A 167 13.30 -2.70 -28.58
C LYS A 167 14.24 -3.26 -29.64
N LYS A 168 15.43 -2.67 -29.79
CA LYS A 168 16.47 -3.19 -30.70
C LYS A 168 16.92 -4.59 -30.25
N TRP A 169 17.09 -4.79 -28.94
CA TRP A 169 17.41 -6.10 -28.38
C TRP A 169 16.31 -7.15 -28.61
N PHE A 170 15.04 -6.78 -28.43
CA PHE A 170 13.89 -7.65 -28.71
C PHE A 170 13.84 -8.10 -30.17
N ALA A 171 14.18 -7.23 -31.12
CA ALA A 171 14.22 -7.56 -32.54
C ALA A 171 15.31 -8.59 -32.91
N MET A 172 16.28 -8.82 -32.03
CA MET A 172 17.39 -9.76 -32.23
C MET A 172 17.26 -11.05 -31.41
N THR A 173 16.30 -11.10 -30.48
CA THR A 173 16.19 -12.19 -29.51
C THR A 173 14.98 -13.05 -29.84
N GLU A 174 15.21 -14.30 -30.26
CA GLU A 174 14.14 -15.23 -30.64
C GLU A 174 13.25 -15.63 -29.46
N LYS A 175 13.83 -15.74 -28.26
CA LYS A 175 13.15 -16.17 -27.03
C LYS A 175 13.37 -15.15 -25.91
N PRO A 176 12.73 -13.97 -25.98
CA PRO A 176 12.89 -12.96 -24.93
C PRO A 176 12.42 -13.48 -23.58
N THR A 177 13.10 -13.09 -22.50
CA THR A 177 12.75 -13.52 -21.14
C THR A 177 11.60 -12.69 -20.57
N ALA A 178 10.83 -13.26 -19.63
CA ALA A 178 9.79 -12.51 -18.91
C ALA A 178 10.37 -11.27 -18.20
N SER A 179 11.59 -11.35 -17.66
CA SER A 179 12.27 -10.22 -17.02
C SER A 179 12.54 -9.06 -17.99
N ALA A 180 12.83 -9.33 -19.28
CA ALA A 180 12.99 -8.29 -20.28
C ALA A 180 11.69 -7.52 -20.54
N TYR A 181 10.55 -8.22 -20.59
CA TYR A 181 9.24 -7.57 -20.67
C TYR A 181 8.95 -6.72 -19.43
N VAL A 182 9.31 -7.18 -18.23
CA VAL A 182 9.13 -6.38 -17.00
C VAL A 182 10.03 -5.14 -17.01
N LEU A 183 11.28 -5.23 -17.47
CA LEU A 183 12.14 -4.07 -17.63
C LEU A 183 11.52 -3.05 -18.60
N MET A 184 10.97 -3.52 -19.72
CA MET A 184 10.22 -2.65 -20.65
C MET A 184 9.01 -2.00 -19.97
N ALA A 185 8.25 -2.78 -19.19
CA ALA A 185 7.10 -2.27 -18.44
C ALA A 185 7.51 -1.17 -17.46
N GLN A 186 8.58 -1.35 -16.71
CA GLN A 186 9.11 -0.34 -15.78
C GLN A 186 9.48 0.96 -16.50
N GLY A 187 10.04 0.86 -17.71
CA GLY A 187 10.42 2.05 -18.48
C GLY A 187 9.20 2.84 -18.91
N TYR A 188 8.21 2.14 -19.46
CA TYR A 188 6.93 2.75 -19.83
C TYR A 188 6.19 3.32 -18.60
N TYR A 189 6.27 2.65 -17.46
CA TYR A 189 5.72 3.16 -16.20
C TYR A 189 6.34 4.49 -15.79
N GLN A 190 7.67 4.62 -15.82
CA GLN A 190 8.36 5.88 -15.50
C GLN A 190 8.01 6.99 -16.49
N MET A 191 7.76 6.65 -17.75
CA MET A 191 7.25 7.57 -18.77
C MET A 191 5.74 7.86 -18.65
N LYS A 192 5.06 7.29 -17.65
CA LYS A 192 3.60 7.37 -17.44
C LYS A 192 2.76 6.80 -18.59
N ASP A 193 3.36 5.98 -19.44
CA ASP A 193 2.66 5.20 -20.46
C ASP A 193 2.16 3.90 -19.81
N TYR A 194 1.04 4.03 -19.09
CA TYR A 194 0.48 2.91 -18.32
C TYR A 194 -0.10 1.81 -19.22
N ASP A 195 -0.51 2.11 -20.44
CA ASP A 195 -0.99 1.12 -21.41
C ASP A 195 0.13 0.18 -21.85
N GLN A 196 1.26 0.74 -22.29
CA GLN A 196 2.42 -0.07 -22.66
C GLN A 196 3.03 -0.77 -21.46
N SER A 197 3.08 -0.11 -20.30
CA SER A 197 3.54 -0.73 -19.06
C SER A 197 2.71 -1.97 -18.72
N LEU A 198 1.38 -1.84 -18.71
CA LEU A 198 0.47 -2.92 -18.36
C LEU A 198 0.58 -4.10 -19.35
N THR A 199 0.62 -3.79 -20.65
CA THR A 199 0.77 -4.79 -21.72
C THR A 199 2.03 -5.65 -21.50
N ASN A 200 3.15 -5.00 -21.18
CA ASN A 200 4.43 -5.69 -21.02
C ASN A 200 4.50 -6.52 -19.72
N VAL A 201 4.00 -5.99 -18.58
CA VAL A 201 4.00 -6.77 -17.33
C VAL A 201 3.03 -7.96 -17.42
N GLN A 202 1.88 -7.80 -18.08
CA GLN A 202 0.95 -8.91 -18.34
C GLN A 202 1.58 -9.99 -19.22
N LYS A 203 2.36 -9.60 -20.24
CA LYS A 203 3.08 -10.57 -21.07
C LYS A 203 4.04 -11.40 -20.22
N ALA A 204 4.82 -10.77 -19.34
CA ALA A 204 5.72 -11.46 -18.42
C ALA A 204 4.99 -12.41 -17.45
N ILE A 205 3.86 -11.96 -16.88
CA ILE A 205 3.01 -12.76 -16.01
C ILE A 205 2.44 -13.97 -16.77
N GLY A 206 1.92 -13.75 -17.99
CA GLY A 206 1.38 -14.79 -18.86
C GLY A 206 2.40 -15.88 -19.17
N MET A 207 3.64 -15.50 -19.50
CA MET A 207 4.73 -16.45 -19.74
C MET A 207 5.01 -17.37 -18.53
N TYR A 208 4.88 -16.85 -17.30
CA TYR A 208 5.04 -17.68 -16.11
C TYR A 208 3.87 -18.63 -15.92
N ARG A 209 2.64 -18.14 -16.09
CA ARG A 209 1.42 -18.97 -15.97
C ARG A 209 1.40 -20.09 -17.00
N GLU A 210 1.70 -19.78 -18.27
CA GLU A 210 1.81 -20.76 -19.37
C GLU A 210 2.87 -21.82 -19.08
N GLY A 211 3.97 -21.44 -18.41
CA GLY A 211 5.01 -22.34 -17.95
C GLY A 211 4.72 -23.08 -16.63
N GLY A 212 3.51 -22.97 -16.08
CA GLY A 212 3.12 -23.59 -14.81
C GLY A 212 3.82 -23.00 -13.58
N LYS A 213 4.36 -21.79 -13.68
CA LYS A 213 5.06 -21.08 -12.61
C LYS A 213 4.18 -20.00 -12.00
N VAL A 214 4.34 -19.78 -10.69
CA VAL A 214 3.70 -18.66 -10.00
C VAL A 214 4.38 -17.35 -10.40
N PRO A 215 3.66 -16.35 -10.93
CA PRO A 215 4.23 -15.04 -11.26
C PRO A 215 4.84 -14.37 -10.04
N LYS A 216 5.99 -13.71 -10.21
CA LYS A 216 6.67 -13.06 -9.09
C LYS A 216 5.79 -11.99 -8.45
N GLU A 217 5.75 -11.95 -7.12
CA GLU A 217 4.94 -11.00 -6.31
C GLU A 217 5.07 -9.55 -6.79
N GLN A 218 6.30 -9.10 -7.05
CA GLN A 218 6.61 -7.75 -7.53
C GLN A 218 6.01 -7.43 -8.92
N TRP A 219 5.83 -8.42 -9.80
CA TRP A 219 5.19 -8.22 -11.10
C TRP A 219 3.68 -8.08 -10.96
N LEU A 220 3.07 -8.88 -10.07
CA LEU A 220 1.66 -8.76 -9.71
C LEU A 220 1.38 -7.41 -9.04
N ASN A 221 2.26 -6.94 -8.14
CA ASN A 221 2.13 -5.61 -7.53
C ASN A 221 2.16 -4.49 -8.58
N LEU A 222 3.07 -4.56 -9.57
CA LEU A 222 3.12 -3.59 -10.67
C LEU A 222 1.83 -3.64 -11.51
N ALA A 223 1.37 -4.84 -11.89
CA ALA A 223 0.12 -4.99 -12.64
C ALA A 223 -1.09 -4.42 -11.88
N ARG A 224 -1.23 -4.77 -10.59
CA ARG A 224 -2.28 -4.25 -9.71
C ARG A 224 -2.27 -2.72 -9.65
N PHE A 225 -1.09 -2.14 -9.44
CA PHE A 225 -0.92 -0.69 -9.42
C PHE A 225 -1.37 -0.07 -10.74
N LEU A 226 -0.93 -0.62 -11.88
CA LEU A 226 -1.29 -0.10 -13.21
C LEU A 226 -2.80 -0.21 -13.49
N TYR A 227 -3.44 -1.30 -13.10
CA TYR A 227 -4.90 -1.42 -13.18
C TYR A 227 -5.60 -0.36 -12.33
N PHE A 228 -5.13 -0.14 -11.10
CA PHE A 228 -5.70 0.87 -10.22
C PHE A 228 -5.56 2.29 -10.80
N GLU A 229 -4.38 2.68 -11.30
CA GLU A 229 -4.15 3.99 -11.94
C GLU A 229 -5.04 4.19 -13.17
N LYS A 230 -5.34 3.10 -13.88
CA LYS A 230 -6.26 3.10 -15.03
C LYS A 230 -7.74 3.03 -14.61
N ASN A 231 -8.03 3.11 -13.31
CA ASN A 231 -9.36 2.98 -12.73
C ASN A 231 -10.06 1.66 -13.07
N ASP A 232 -9.29 0.62 -13.39
CA ASP A 232 -9.76 -0.74 -13.62
C ASP A 232 -9.74 -1.53 -12.31
N ILE A 233 -10.69 -1.19 -11.44
CA ILE A 233 -10.77 -1.75 -10.09
C ILE A 233 -11.04 -3.27 -10.13
N ASN A 234 -11.76 -3.76 -11.14
CA ASN A 234 -12.07 -5.19 -11.27
C ASN A 234 -10.80 -6.02 -11.45
N ASN A 235 -9.93 -5.63 -12.38
CA ASN A 235 -8.67 -6.34 -12.57
C ASN A 235 -7.68 -6.09 -11.41
N ALA A 236 -7.69 -4.91 -10.80
CA ALA A 236 -6.87 -4.66 -9.60
C ALA A 236 -7.26 -5.61 -8.44
N VAL A 237 -8.56 -5.85 -8.24
CA VAL A 237 -9.09 -6.82 -7.27
C VAL A 237 -8.67 -8.25 -7.63
N ALA A 238 -8.83 -8.66 -8.89
CA ALA A 238 -8.43 -10.01 -9.32
C ALA A 238 -6.93 -10.28 -9.08
N VAL A 239 -6.06 -9.29 -9.32
CA VAL A 239 -4.63 -9.40 -9.03
C VAL A 239 -4.35 -9.42 -7.52
N LEU A 240 -5.13 -8.69 -6.70
CA LEU A 240 -5.02 -8.77 -5.23
C LEU A 240 -5.43 -10.15 -4.69
N GLU A 241 -6.47 -10.76 -5.25
CA GLU A 241 -6.90 -12.12 -4.90
C GLU A 241 -5.81 -13.16 -5.25
N GLU A 242 -5.15 -13.02 -6.40
CA GLU A 242 -4.00 -13.86 -6.78
C GLU A 242 -2.79 -13.62 -5.86
N LEU A 243 -2.50 -12.36 -5.52
CA LEU A 243 -1.48 -12.01 -4.53
C LEU A 243 -1.76 -12.66 -3.19
N LEU A 244 -3.00 -12.67 -2.70
CA LEU A 244 -3.36 -13.34 -1.45
C LEU A 244 -3.25 -14.86 -1.51
N THR A 245 -3.55 -15.45 -2.67
CA THR A 245 -3.46 -16.90 -2.89
C THR A 245 -2.02 -17.40 -2.79
N HIS A 246 -1.06 -16.63 -3.33
CA HIS A 246 0.34 -17.07 -3.42
C HIS A 246 1.28 -16.39 -2.43
N TYR A 247 0.93 -15.18 -1.96
CA TYR A 247 1.77 -14.30 -1.14
C TYR A 247 0.93 -13.62 -0.04
N PRO A 248 0.28 -14.38 0.86
CA PRO A 248 -0.65 -13.81 1.85
C PRO A 248 0.06 -12.84 2.80
N LYS A 249 -0.29 -11.55 2.72
CA LYS A 249 0.25 -10.48 3.57
C LYS A 249 -0.87 -9.53 4.01
N LYS A 250 -0.76 -8.99 5.22
CA LYS A 250 -1.66 -7.96 5.79
C LYS A 250 -2.07 -6.91 4.78
N GLN A 251 -1.08 -6.32 4.11
CA GLN A 251 -1.27 -5.20 3.20
C GLN A 251 -2.25 -5.54 2.07
N TYR A 252 -2.30 -6.80 1.62
CA TYR A 252 -3.19 -7.22 0.55
C TYR A 252 -4.62 -7.39 1.02
N TRP A 253 -4.84 -7.92 2.23
CA TRP A 253 -6.17 -7.97 2.85
C TRP A 253 -6.77 -6.58 3.06
N VAL A 254 -5.99 -5.66 3.64
CA VAL A 254 -6.43 -4.27 3.88
C VAL A 254 -6.76 -3.57 2.57
N GLN A 255 -5.91 -3.72 1.54
CA GLN A 255 -6.16 -3.12 0.24
C GLN A 255 -7.36 -3.74 -0.47
N LEU A 256 -7.52 -5.07 -0.40
CA LEU A 256 -8.67 -5.76 -0.96
C LEU A 256 -9.97 -5.30 -0.30
N SER A 257 -9.98 -5.14 1.03
CA SER A 257 -11.11 -4.56 1.76
C SER A 257 -11.49 -3.18 1.23
N HIS A 258 -10.52 -2.28 1.07
CA HIS A 258 -10.78 -0.94 0.53
C HIS A 258 -11.32 -0.99 -0.91
N MET A 259 -10.78 -1.87 -1.77
CA MET A 259 -11.26 -2.01 -3.16
C MET A 259 -12.68 -2.56 -3.22
N TYR A 260 -13.03 -3.54 -2.37
CA TYR A 260 -14.41 -4.00 -2.27
C TYR A 260 -15.35 -2.89 -1.78
N GLY A 261 -14.89 -2.02 -0.88
CA GLY A 261 -15.64 -0.82 -0.48
C GLY A 261 -15.94 0.12 -1.64
N GLU A 262 -14.94 0.39 -2.50
CA GLU A 262 -15.14 1.19 -3.73
C GLU A 262 -16.12 0.52 -4.71
N GLN A 263 -16.14 -0.82 -4.75
CA GLN A 263 -17.11 -1.61 -5.52
C GLN A 263 -18.49 -1.72 -4.85
N LYS A 264 -18.68 -1.14 -3.65
CA LYS A 264 -19.90 -1.28 -2.82
C LYS A 264 -20.22 -2.73 -2.46
N LYS A 265 -19.19 -3.58 -2.37
CA LYS A 265 -19.26 -4.97 -1.92
C LYS A 265 -18.99 -5.01 -0.41
N GLU A 266 -19.96 -4.55 0.37
CA GLU A 266 -19.81 -4.32 1.81
C GLU A 266 -19.50 -5.61 2.58
N THR A 267 -20.12 -6.73 2.19
CA THR A 267 -19.87 -8.05 2.79
C THR A 267 -18.44 -8.50 2.57
N GLU A 268 -17.94 -8.40 1.34
CA GLU A 268 -16.57 -8.78 0.98
C GLU A 268 -15.54 -7.82 1.56
N GLN A 269 -15.86 -6.53 1.61
CA GLN A 269 -15.07 -5.52 2.31
C GLN A 269 -14.87 -5.90 3.78
N LEU A 270 -15.96 -6.21 4.48
CA LEU A 270 -15.91 -6.65 5.87
C LEU A 270 -15.10 -7.94 6.01
N ALA A 271 -15.39 -8.95 5.19
CA ALA A 271 -14.72 -10.25 5.25
C ALA A 271 -13.20 -10.13 5.06
N ALA A 272 -12.75 -9.31 4.11
CA ALA A 272 -11.32 -9.09 3.86
C ALA A 272 -10.62 -8.40 5.05
N MET A 273 -11.23 -7.37 5.65
CA MET A 273 -10.65 -6.70 6.82
C MET A 273 -10.71 -7.59 8.07
N GLU A 274 -11.83 -8.27 8.30
CA GLU A 274 -12.01 -9.19 9.42
C GLU A 274 -10.99 -10.33 9.33
N THR A 275 -10.69 -10.84 8.13
CA THR A 275 -9.64 -11.85 7.94
C THR A 275 -8.27 -11.36 8.42
N ALA A 276 -7.90 -10.11 8.11
CA ALA A 276 -6.66 -9.54 8.63
C ALA A 276 -6.71 -9.34 10.16
N TYR A 277 -7.86 -8.94 10.70
CA TYR A 277 -8.04 -8.74 12.14
C TYR A 277 -7.94 -10.04 12.93
N VAL A 278 -8.66 -11.09 12.54
CA VAL A 278 -8.67 -12.38 13.26
C VAL A 278 -7.34 -13.13 13.18
N GLN A 279 -6.50 -12.79 12.18
CA GLN A 279 -5.13 -13.29 12.05
C GLN A 279 -4.10 -12.41 12.79
N ASP A 280 -4.57 -11.49 13.64
CA ASP A 280 -3.73 -10.54 14.41
C ASP A 280 -2.78 -9.71 13.54
N MET A 281 -3.18 -9.43 12.30
CA MET A 281 -2.35 -8.68 11.37
C MET A 281 -2.49 -7.17 11.54
N LEU A 282 -3.62 -6.66 12.04
CA LEU A 282 -3.89 -5.20 12.13
C LEU A 282 -3.09 -4.55 13.27
N ASP A 283 -1.91 -4.02 12.94
CA ASP A 283 -0.94 -3.45 13.88
C ASP A 283 -1.09 -1.93 14.08
N LYS A 284 -1.86 -1.24 13.24
CA LYS A 284 -2.10 0.21 13.36
C LYS A 284 -3.43 0.52 14.00
N GLY A 285 -3.46 1.50 14.91
CA GLY A 285 -4.69 2.01 15.50
C GLY A 285 -5.74 2.44 14.48
N THR A 286 -5.32 3.09 13.39
CA THR A 286 -6.25 3.48 12.32
C THR A 286 -6.88 2.29 11.61
N GLU A 287 -6.18 1.16 11.48
CA GLU A 287 -6.74 -0.07 10.90
C GLU A 287 -7.79 -0.67 11.84
N LYS A 288 -7.51 -0.70 13.15
CA LYS A 288 -8.47 -1.14 14.17
C LYS A 288 -9.71 -0.25 14.23
N VAL A 289 -9.54 1.08 14.16
CA VAL A 289 -10.67 2.02 14.07
C VAL A 289 -11.50 1.77 12.80
N THR A 290 -10.87 1.54 11.65
CA THR A 290 -11.60 1.17 10.42
C THR A 290 -12.36 -0.13 10.60
N MET A 291 -11.75 -1.16 11.21
CA MET A 291 -12.42 -2.43 11.50
C MET A 291 -13.66 -2.23 12.38
N ALA A 292 -13.57 -1.41 13.43
CA ALA A 292 -14.72 -1.07 14.27
C ALA A 292 -15.84 -0.38 13.48
N TYR A 293 -15.51 0.55 12.59
CA TYR A 293 -16.50 1.17 11.71
C TYR A 293 -17.16 0.16 10.75
N LEU A 294 -16.41 -0.79 10.20
CA LEU A 294 -16.98 -1.85 9.36
C LEU A 294 -17.95 -2.73 10.14
N TYR A 295 -17.61 -3.10 11.38
CA TYR A 295 -18.54 -3.82 12.26
C TYR A 295 -19.80 -3.02 12.60
N LEU A 296 -19.68 -1.71 12.88
CA LEU A 296 -20.84 -0.85 13.13
C LEU A 296 -21.74 -0.74 11.90
N ASN A 297 -21.16 -0.60 10.71
CA ASN A 297 -21.93 -0.56 9.45
C ASN A 297 -22.65 -1.88 9.17
N ALA A 298 -22.05 -3.00 9.56
CA ALA A 298 -22.64 -4.34 9.46
C ALA A 298 -23.58 -4.69 10.64
N GLU A 299 -23.93 -3.71 11.48
CA GLU A 299 -24.82 -3.89 12.64
C GLU A 299 -24.31 -4.94 13.65
N VAL A 300 -22.98 -5.06 13.81
CA VAL A 300 -22.31 -5.93 14.80
C VAL A 300 -21.62 -5.09 15.90
N PRO A 301 -22.37 -4.32 16.70
CA PRO A 301 -21.82 -3.31 17.59
C PRO A 301 -20.95 -3.87 18.72
N TYR A 302 -21.22 -5.08 19.19
CA TYR A 302 -20.40 -5.70 20.24
C TYR A 302 -18.97 -6.00 19.76
N LYS A 303 -18.80 -6.52 18.53
CA LYS A 303 -17.48 -6.74 17.94
C LYS A 303 -16.76 -5.41 17.70
N ALA A 304 -17.48 -4.39 17.22
CA ALA A 304 -16.91 -3.05 17.08
C ALA A 304 -16.37 -2.50 18.41
N ALA A 305 -17.15 -2.65 19.48
CA ALA A 305 -16.75 -2.21 20.81
C ALA A 305 -15.49 -2.95 21.28
N LYS A 306 -15.44 -4.29 21.14
CA LYS A 306 -14.24 -5.07 21.48
C LYS A 306 -12.97 -4.60 20.77
N VAL A 307 -13.03 -4.38 19.45
CA VAL A 307 -11.87 -3.89 18.68
C VAL A 307 -11.37 -2.55 19.23
N MET A 308 -12.30 -1.65 19.54
CA MET A 308 -11.97 -0.33 20.07
C MET A 308 -11.43 -0.39 21.50
N ASP A 309 -12.01 -1.22 22.36
CA ASP A 309 -11.62 -1.44 23.75
C ASP A 309 -10.21 -2.01 23.83
N GLU A 310 -9.96 -3.13 23.15
CA GLU A 310 -8.63 -3.76 23.05
C GLU A 310 -7.59 -2.82 22.46
N GLY A 311 -7.98 -2.01 21.47
CA GLY A 311 -7.10 -1.04 20.84
C GLY A 311 -6.74 0.14 21.73
N LEU A 312 -7.70 0.65 22.51
CA LEU A 312 -7.48 1.77 23.45
C LEU A 312 -6.71 1.31 24.69
N ASP A 313 -7.04 0.14 25.25
CA ASP A 313 -6.36 -0.43 26.41
C ASP A 313 -4.93 -0.87 26.08
N GLY A 314 -4.71 -1.39 24.87
CA GLY A 314 -3.38 -1.74 24.36
C GLY A 314 -2.59 -0.57 23.78
N GLU A 315 -3.07 0.68 23.92
CA GLU A 315 -2.47 1.92 23.39
C GLU A 315 -2.21 1.93 21.87
N ALA A 316 -2.76 0.95 21.14
CA ALA A 316 -2.66 0.87 19.69
C ALA A 316 -3.54 1.93 19.02
N ILE A 317 -4.70 2.22 19.60
CA ILE A 317 -5.61 3.30 19.20
C ILE A 317 -5.34 4.51 20.08
N GLU A 318 -5.18 5.68 19.45
CA GLU A 318 -4.90 6.93 20.14
C GLU A 318 -6.02 7.32 21.13
N ASP A 319 -5.62 7.77 22.32
CA ASP A 319 -6.47 8.16 23.45
C ASP A 319 -7.18 9.52 23.23
N THR A 320 -8.05 9.57 22.20
CA THR A 320 -8.77 10.77 21.79
C THR A 320 -10.26 10.72 22.18
N SER A 321 -10.87 11.89 22.40
CA SER A 321 -12.32 12.01 22.63
C SER A 321 -13.15 11.27 21.58
N LYS A 322 -12.77 11.39 20.30
CA LYS A 322 -13.46 10.75 19.19
C LYS A 322 -13.41 9.23 19.24
N ASN A 323 -12.27 8.65 19.60
CA ASN A 323 -12.14 7.19 19.68
C ASN A 323 -12.93 6.61 20.87
N TRP A 324 -12.93 7.28 22.01
CA TRP A 324 -13.80 6.93 23.14
C TRP A 324 -15.29 7.09 22.80
N GLU A 325 -15.66 8.11 22.02
CA GLU A 325 -17.05 8.27 21.55
C GLU A 325 -17.47 7.06 20.69
N ILE A 326 -16.60 6.56 19.81
CA ILE A 326 -16.89 5.37 19.00
C ILE A 326 -17.12 4.16 19.92
N LEU A 327 -16.25 3.94 20.91
CA LEU A 327 -16.38 2.83 21.86
C LEU A 327 -17.69 2.93 22.67
N GLY A 328 -17.97 4.09 23.26
CA GLY A 328 -19.19 4.30 24.05
C GLY A 328 -20.46 4.12 23.23
N ASN A 329 -20.48 4.61 21.98
CA ASN A 329 -21.61 4.41 21.07
C ASN A 329 -21.75 2.95 20.63
N ALA A 330 -20.64 2.22 20.46
CA ALA A 330 -20.66 0.80 20.10
C ALA A 330 -21.22 -0.05 21.25
N TYR A 331 -20.74 0.15 22.49
CA TYR A 331 -21.31 -0.54 23.65
C TYR A 331 -22.77 -0.21 23.88
N ARG A 332 -23.18 1.06 23.75
CA ARG A 332 -24.59 1.43 23.87
C ARG A 332 -25.46 0.74 22.82
N GLN A 333 -25.01 0.67 21.56
CA GLN A 333 -25.74 -0.05 20.51
C GLN A 333 -25.80 -1.56 20.76
N ALA A 334 -24.78 -2.12 21.44
CA ALA A 334 -24.76 -3.50 21.89
C ALA A 334 -25.58 -3.75 23.17
N GLN A 335 -26.27 -2.75 23.71
CA GLN A 335 -26.97 -2.77 24.99
C GLN A 335 -26.08 -3.03 26.22
N GLU A 336 -24.78 -2.80 26.10
CA GLU A 336 -23.79 -2.89 27.18
C GLU A 336 -23.66 -1.54 27.88
N VAL A 337 -24.75 -1.06 28.51
CA VAL A 337 -24.83 0.29 29.09
C VAL A 337 -23.74 0.53 30.15
N ASP A 338 -23.50 -0.47 31.02
CA ASP A 338 -22.48 -0.41 32.07
C ASP A 338 -21.06 -0.15 31.52
N LYS A 339 -20.76 -0.61 30.30
CA LYS A 339 -19.48 -0.36 29.62
C LYS A 339 -19.51 0.90 28.77
N ALA A 340 -20.67 1.27 28.24
CA ALA A 340 -20.86 2.49 27.46
C ALA A 340 -20.61 3.75 28.30
N ILE A 341 -21.04 3.74 29.56
CA ILE A 341 -20.87 4.85 30.51
C ILE A 341 -19.39 5.26 30.66
N PRO A 342 -18.46 4.41 31.15
CA PRO A 342 -17.08 4.82 31.37
C PRO A 342 -16.38 5.23 30.08
N ALA A 343 -16.70 4.60 28.94
CA ALA A 343 -16.18 5.03 27.65
C ALA A 343 -16.66 6.43 27.26
N MET A 344 -17.96 6.72 27.42
CA MET A 344 -18.52 8.04 27.09
C MET A 344 -18.10 9.12 28.10
N GLU A 345 -17.83 8.77 29.36
CA GLU A 345 -17.21 9.66 30.34
C GLU A 345 -15.82 10.13 29.88
N LYS A 346 -14.97 9.19 29.46
CA LYS A 346 -13.65 9.52 28.88
C LYS A 346 -13.80 10.38 27.63
N ALA A 347 -14.76 10.06 26.75
CA ALA A 347 -15.04 10.85 25.56
C ALA A 347 -15.42 12.30 25.89
N ALA A 348 -16.36 12.51 26.81
CA ALA A 348 -16.85 13.83 27.21
C ALA A 348 -15.80 14.63 28.02
N ALA A 349 -15.00 13.96 28.85
CA ALA A 349 -13.92 14.59 29.61
C ALA A 349 -12.83 15.19 28.70
N LYS A 350 -12.57 14.54 27.56
CA LYS A 350 -11.59 14.95 26.55
C LYS A 350 -12.14 15.89 25.48
N SER A 351 -13.40 16.33 25.60
CA SER A 351 -14.04 17.22 24.64
C SER A 351 -14.40 18.56 25.24
N ASP A 352 -14.39 19.58 24.39
CA ASP A 352 -14.95 20.89 24.68
C ASP A 352 -16.43 21.00 24.27
N ASP A 353 -16.97 20.01 23.55
CA ASP A 353 -18.34 20.01 23.04
C ASP A 353 -19.36 19.61 24.12
N GLY A 354 -20.35 20.48 24.37
CA GLY A 354 -21.46 20.17 25.27
C GLY A 354 -22.37 19.05 24.76
N GLU A 355 -22.40 18.79 23.44
CA GLU A 355 -23.17 17.68 22.84
C GLU A 355 -22.76 16.33 23.41
N LEU A 356 -21.47 16.06 23.64
CA LEU A 356 -21.00 14.80 24.23
C LEU A 356 -21.48 14.62 25.67
N TYR A 357 -21.56 15.70 26.46
CA TYR A 357 -22.14 15.65 27.79
C TYR A 357 -23.65 15.36 27.77
N THR A 358 -24.39 15.88 26.78
CA THR A 358 -25.80 15.53 26.63
C THR A 358 -25.99 14.08 26.18
N ARG A 359 -25.09 13.54 25.35
CA ARG A 359 -25.08 12.12 24.98
C ARG A 359 -24.79 11.24 26.18
N LEU A 360 -23.75 11.57 26.96
CA LEU A 360 -23.44 10.89 28.22
C LEU A 360 -24.64 10.91 29.18
N GLY A 361 -25.32 12.05 29.29
CA GLY A 361 -26.54 12.15 30.10
C GLY A 361 -27.68 11.23 29.64
N ASN A 362 -27.84 11.02 28.34
CA ASN A 362 -28.78 10.04 27.82
C ASN A 362 -28.37 8.60 28.20
N ILE A 363 -27.08 8.28 28.11
CA ILE A 363 -26.57 6.95 28.49
C ILE A 363 -26.77 6.72 29.99
N TYR A 364 -26.56 7.73 30.83
CA TYR A 364 -26.86 7.65 32.25
C TYR A 364 -28.35 7.43 32.53
N LEU A 365 -29.23 8.09 31.77
CA LEU A 365 -30.67 7.84 31.87
C LEU A 365 -30.99 6.39 31.49
N ASP A 366 -30.40 5.88 30.40
CA ASP A 366 -30.56 4.49 29.93
C ASP A 366 -30.07 3.47 31.00
N GLY A 367 -29.03 3.83 31.77
CA GLY A 367 -28.47 3.03 32.87
C GLY A 367 -29.07 3.31 34.25
N GLU A 368 -30.18 4.06 34.30
CA GLU A 368 -30.88 4.42 35.54
C GLU A 368 -30.06 5.25 36.55
N GLU A 369 -28.93 5.83 36.12
CA GLU A 369 -28.08 6.73 36.91
C GLU A 369 -28.61 8.18 36.84
N TYR A 370 -29.86 8.38 37.27
CA TYR A 370 -30.61 9.62 37.03
C TYR A 370 -29.94 10.89 37.58
N GLY A 371 -29.34 10.83 38.78
CA GLY A 371 -28.56 11.93 39.33
C GLY A 371 -27.41 12.38 38.43
N LYS A 372 -26.62 11.42 37.92
CA LYS A 372 -25.52 11.72 36.99
C LYS A 372 -26.02 12.16 35.61
N ALA A 373 -27.17 11.65 35.16
CA ALA A 373 -27.82 12.13 33.94
C ALA A 373 -28.14 13.63 34.04
N ILE A 374 -28.70 14.07 35.18
CA ILE A 374 -28.99 15.48 35.46
C ILE A 374 -27.72 16.33 35.37
N ASP A 375 -26.65 15.91 36.06
CA ASP A 375 -25.38 16.64 36.11
C ASP A 375 -24.74 16.76 34.72
N ALA A 376 -24.67 15.65 33.98
CA ALA A 376 -24.10 15.62 32.64
C ALA A 376 -24.88 16.51 31.66
N ILE A 377 -26.22 16.44 31.66
CA ILE A 377 -27.04 17.24 30.73
C ILE A 377 -26.93 18.74 31.05
N ASN A 378 -26.98 19.11 32.33
CA ASN A 378 -26.81 20.50 32.74
C ASN A 378 -25.43 21.04 32.31
N LYS A 379 -24.37 20.26 32.52
CA LYS A 379 -23.01 20.61 32.06
C LYS A 379 -22.94 20.79 30.55
N GLY A 380 -23.56 19.89 29.78
CA GLY A 380 -23.64 20.00 28.33
C GLY A 380 -24.38 21.25 27.85
N LEU A 381 -25.54 21.54 28.44
CA LEU A 381 -26.31 22.76 28.14
C LEU A 381 -25.56 24.05 28.52
N GLN A 382 -24.82 24.05 29.63
CA GLN A 382 -24.01 25.19 30.08
C GLN A 382 -22.82 25.45 29.14
N ARG A 383 -22.14 24.39 28.68
CA ARG A 383 -21.01 24.50 27.74
C ARG A 383 -21.42 25.00 26.35
N GLY A 384 -22.67 24.75 25.93
CA GLY A 384 -23.14 25.10 24.60
C GLY A 384 -22.71 24.08 23.54
N GLY A 385 -22.93 24.40 22.26
CA GLY A 385 -22.65 23.48 21.14
C GLY A 385 -23.69 22.37 20.92
N VAL A 386 -24.61 22.17 21.88
CA VAL A 386 -25.71 21.21 21.79
C VAL A 386 -26.64 21.54 20.62
N LYS A 387 -26.76 20.62 19.66
CA LYS A 387 -27.54 20.82 18.43
C LYS A 387 -29.05 20.80 18.67
N ARG A 388 -29.49 20.01 19.65
CA ARG A 388 -30.90 19.81 20.03
C ARG A 388 -31.07 20.05 21.54
N PRO A 389 -30.92 21.31 22.01
CA PRO A 389 -31.00 21.62 23.44
C PRO A 389 -32.40 21.33 24.01
N ASP A 390 -33.43 21.33 23.18
CA ASP A 390 -34.78 20.90 23.52
C ASP A 390 -34.86 19.40 23.84
N GLN A 391 -34.15 18.55 23.10
CA GLN A 391 -34.08 17.10 23.38
C GLN A 391 -33.28 16.82 24.65
N ALA A 392 -32.16 17.50 24.85
CA ALA A 392 -31.41 17.42 26.09
C ALA A 392 -32.29 17.80 27.31
N ARG A 393 -33.12 18.85 27.18
CA ARG A 393 -34.08 19.23 28.24
C ARG A 393 -35.20 18.22 28.46
N LEU A 394 -35.64 17.48 27.44
CA LEU A 394 -36.59 16.37 27.63
C LEU A 394 -35.97 15.28 28.50
N VAL A 395 -34.72 14.89 28.22
CA VAL A 395 -33.98 13.87 28.98
C VAL A 395 -33.71 14.37 30.40
N LEU A 396 -33.38 15.65 30.57
CA LEU A 396 -33.26 16.28 31.88
C LEU A 396 -34.57 16.20 32.68
N GLY A 397 -35.71 16.47 32.03
CA GLY A 397 -37.02 16.34 32.65
C GLY A 397 -37.36 14.91 33.06
N MET A 398 -37.03 13.93 32.21
CA MET A 398 -37.19 12.51 32.52
C MET A 398 -36.30 12.08 33.70
N ALA A 399 -35.05 12.53 33.76
CA ALA A 399 -34.15 12.24 34.86
C ALA A 399 -34.66 12.85 36.19
N TYR A 400 -35.08 14.12 36.19
CA TYR A 400 -35.69 14.75 37.36
C TYR A 400 -36.98 14.05 37.81
N PHE A 401 -37.80 13.57 36.86
CA PHE A 401 -39.02 12.84 37.18
C PHE A 401 -38.71 11.54 37.92
N ASN A 402 -37.73 10.76 37.46
CA ASN A 402 -37.32 9.51 38.11
C ASN A 402 -36.67 9.75 39.49
N GLU A 403 -35.95 10.86 39.66
CA GLU A 403 -35.48 11.35 40.98
C GLU A 403 -36.59 11.94 41.86
N LYS A 404 -37.85 11.88 41.43
CA LYS A 404 -39.02 12.46 42.12
C LYS A 404 -38.93 13.98 42.35
N GLN A 405 -38.06 14.67 41.62
CA GLN A 405 -37.92 16.13 41.62
C GLN A 405 -38.95 16.76 40.66
N TYR A 406 -40.23 16.52 40.91
CA TYR A 406 -41.33 16.83 39.98
C TYR A 406 -41.43 18.32 39.58
N ALA A 407 -41.09 19.24 40.48
CA ALA A 407 -41.08 20.68 40.15
C ALA A 407 -40.04 20.99 39.06
N LYS A 408 -38.81 20.50 39.22
CA LYS A 408 -37.74 20.66 38.22
C LYS A 408 -38.02 19.89 36.93
N ALA A 409 -38.63 18.71 37.03
CA ALA A 409 -39.08 17.95 35.87
C ALA A 409 -40.06 18.78 35.03
N ARG A 410 -41.05 19.42 35.66
CA ARG A 410 -42.00 20.32 34.98
C ARG A 410 -41.28 21.46 34.26
N GLU A 411 -40.37 22.15 34.94
CA GLU A 411 -39.61 23.26 34.37
C GLU A 411 -38.81 22.82 33.13
N ALA A 412 -38.13 21.68 33.22
CA ALA A 412 -37.36 21.11 32.11
C ALA A 412 -38.26 20.76 30.92
N PHE A 413 -39.40 20.10 31.15
CA PHE A 413 -40.36 19.79 30.09
C PHE A 413 -40.96 21.06 29.46
N GLN A 414 -41.34 22.06 30.26
CA GLN A 414 -41.83 23.33 29.74
C GLN A 414 -40.77 24.06 28.89
N ALA A 415 -39.52 24.05 29.34
CA ALA A 415 -38.41 24.64 28.60
C ALA A 415 -38.13 23.89 27.27
N ALA A 416 -38.22 22.56 27.28
CA ALA A 416 -38.16 21.75 26.06
C ALA A 416 -39.32 22.06 25.09
N GLY A 417 -40.54 22.25 25.63
CA GLY A 417 -41.74 22.52 24.86
C GLY A 417 -41.79 23.88 24.16
N ARG A 418 -40.84 24.77 24.45
CA ARG A 418 -40.65 26.02 23.69
C ARG A 418 -40.20 25.76 22.25
N ASP A 419 -39.54 24.62 21.98
CA ASP A 419 -39.26 24.16 20.62
C ASP A 419 -40.45 23.36 20.09
N LYS A 420 -40.99 23.78 18.94
CA LYS A 420 -42.14 23.13 18.30
C LYS A 420 -41.95 21.64 18.05
N ARG A 421 -40.70 21.19 17.83
CA ARG A 421 -40.35 19.79 17.57
C ARG A 421 -40.49 18.90 18.82
N SER A 422 -40.39 19.48 20.01
CA SER A 422 -40.45 18.77 21.29
C SER A 422 -41.71 19.09 22.11
N ALA A 423 -42.50 20.11 21.71
CA ALA A 423 -43.72 20.55 22.38
C ALA A 423 -44.70 19.42 22.70
N LYS A 424 -45.06 18.60 21.71
CA LYS A 424 -46.02 17.50 21.91
C LYS A 424 -45.52 16.48 22.93
N PHE A 425 -44.25 16.11 22.86
CA PHE A 425 -43.66 15.11 23.75
C PHE A 425 -43.52 15.66 25.18
N ALA A 426 -43.11 16.92 25.32
CA ALA A 426 -43.07 17.61 26.60
C ALA A 426 -44.46 17.69 27.27
N GLU A 427 -45.51 18.03 26.50
CA GLU A 427 -46.89 18.09 27.01
C GLU A 427 -47.37 16.71 27.49
N GLN A 428 -47.05 15.64 26.77
CA GLN A 428 -47.38 14.27 27.18
C GLN A 428 -46.72 13.90 28.51
N TRP A 429 -45.43 14.23 28.69
CA TRP A 429 -44.72 14.02 29.95
C TRP A 429 -45.30 14.82 31.11
N ILE A 430 -45.67 16.09 30.87
CA ILE A 430 -46.30 16.93 31.88
C ILE A 430 -47.64 16.31 32.33
N LYS A 431 -48.48 15.88 31.38
CA LYS A 431 -49.76 15.21 31.68
C LYS A 431 -49.57 13.91 32.46
N TYR A 432 -48.59 13.09 32.06
CA TYR A 432 -48.27 11.84 32.75
C TYR A 432 -47.84 12.11 34.20
N MET A 433 -46.94 13.07 34.40
CA MET A 433 -46.48 13.48 35.73
C MET A 433 -47.62 14.02 36.60
N ASP A 434 -48.53 14.82 36.04
CA ASP A 434 -49.71 15.33 36.74
C ASP A 434 -50.60 14.19 37.24
N SER A 435 -50.84 13.18 36.39
CA SER A 435 -51.60 11.99 36.75
C SER A 435 -50.94 11.19 37.87
N GLU A 436 -49.62 11.05 37.84
CA GLU A 436 -48.88 10.30 38.86
C GLU A 436 -48.88 11.04 40.20
N LEU A 437 -48.73 12.37 40.20
CA LEU A 437 -48.84 13.20 41.40
C LEU A 437 -50.23 13.12 42.05
N ASP A 438 -51.30 13.17 41.24
CA ASP A 438 -52.68 13.01 41.72
C ASP A 438 -52.91 11.62 42.33
N ARG A 439 -52.40 10.57 41.67
CA ARG A 439 -52.43 9.20 42.21
C ARG A 439 -51.71 9.10 43.56
N GLN A 440 -50.50 9.63 43.68
CA GLN A 440 -49.75 9.63 44.94
C GLN A 440 -50.41 10.47 46.04
N LYS A 441 -51.14 11.51 45.68
CA LYS A 441 -51.94 12.29 46.63
C LYS A 441 -53.10 11.45 47.16
N LYS A 442 -53.88 10.80 46.28
CA LYS A 442 -55.00 9.92 46.67
C LYS A 442 -54.55 8.76 47.55
N LEU A 443 -53.39 8.15 47.26
CA LEU A 443 -52.80 7.09 48.09
C LEU A 443 -52.31 7.56 49.47
N ARG A 444 -52.12 8.86 49.67
CA ARG A 444 -51.77 9.44 50.98
C ARG A 444 -52.99 9.88 51.78
N GLU A 445 -54.09 10.16 51.10
CA GLU A 445 -55.35 10.67 51.69
C GLU A 445 -56.37 9.56 52.00
N GLY A 446 -56.22 8.37 51.39
CA GLY A 446 -56.99 7.16 51.70
C GLY A 446 -56.11 6.12 52.35
#